data_AF-A0A3C0NY13-F1
#
_entry.id   AF-A0A3C0NY13-F1
#
_cell.length_a   1.000
_cell.length_b   1.000
_cell.length_c   1.000
_cell.angle_alpha   90.00
_cell.angle_beta   90.00
_cell.angle_gamma   90.00
#
_symmetry.space_group_name_H-M   'P 1'
#
loop_
_entity.id
_entity.type
_entity.pdbx_description
1 polymer ?
#
loop_
_entity_poly.entity_id
_entity_poly.type
_entity_poly.pdbx_seq_one_letter_code
_entity_poly.pdbx_strand_id
1 'polypeptide(L)' 'MIYDYTITTGTGEELKLSDYKGKVILIVNTATGCGFTPQYAPIEKLY' A
#
# COMPACT_ATOMS: atom_id res chain seq x y z
N MET A 1 3.19 -14.51 -8.88
CA MET A 1 4.01 -13.94 -7.79
C MET A 1 3.56 -12.50 -7.56
N ILE A 2 3.83 -11.88 -6.40
CA ILE A 2 3.36 -10.51 -6.11
C ILE A 2 3.83 -9.49 -7.17
N TYR A 3 4.96 -9.72 -7.84
CA TYR A 3 5.52 -8.84 -8.85
C TYR A 3 4.81 -8.83 -10.21
N ASP A 4 3.89 -9.77 -10.45
CA ASP A 4 3.17 -9.88 -11.72
C ASP A 4 1.93 -8.96 -11.76
N TYR A 5 1.59 -8.32 -10.64
CA TYR A 5 0.42 -7.47 -10.54
C TYR A 5 0.70 -6.02 -10.93
N THR A 6 -0.22 -5.46 -11.69
CA THR A 6 -0.41 -4.02 -11.88
C THR A 6 -1.64 -3.59 -11.10
N ILE A 7 -1.53 -2.51 -10.35
CA ILE A 7 -2.63 -1.95 -9.56
C ILE A 7 -2.91 -0.52 -9.98
N THR A 8 -4.17 -0.10 -9.87
CA THR A 8 -4.56 1.30 -10.09
C THR A 8 -4.43 2.07 -8.78
N THR A 9 -3.75 3.21 -8.82
CA THR A 9 -3.56 4.09 -7.67
C THR A 9 -4.83 4.91 -7.39
N GLY A 10 -4.87 5.58 -6.23
CA GLY A 10 -5.95 6.52 -5.91
C GLY A 10 -6.06 7.72 -6.87
N THR A 11 -5.01 8.02 -7.64
CA THR A 11 -5.00 9.05 -8.69
C THR A 11 -5.38 8.52 -10.07
N GLY A 12 -5.64 7.21 -10.21
CA GLY A 12 -6.01 6.57 -11.47
C GLY A 12 -4.82 6.11 -12.33
N GLU A 13 -3.60 6.24 -11.84
CA GLU A 13 -2.39 5.79 -12.53
C GLU A 13 -2.17 4.28 -12.35
N GLU A 14 -1.45 3.64 -13.27
CA GLU A 14 -1.03 2.25 -13.12
C GLU A 14 0.32 2.16 -12.40
N LEU A 15 0.38 1.31 -11.37
CA LEU A 15 1.58 1.00 -10.62
C LEU A 15 1.88 -0.50 -10.73
N LYS A 16 3.11 -0.84 -11.14
CA LYS A 16 3.54 -2.24 -11.24
C LYS A 16 4.23 -2.65 -9.95
N LEU A 17 3.79 -3.76 -9.35
CA LEU A 17 4.42 -4.25 -8.12
C LEU A 17 5.86 -4.74 -8.34
N SER A 18 6.23 -5.06 -9.59
CA SER A 18 7.60 -5.36 -10.00
C SER A 18 8.61 -4.27 -9.66
N ASP A 19 8.17 -3.00 -9.59
CA ASP A 19 9.06 -1.85 -9.32
C ASP A 19 9.60 -1.85 -7.89
N TYR A 20 9.00 -2.66 -7.01
CA TYR A 20 9.40 -2.87 -5.62
C TYR A 20 10.20 -4.16 -5.41
N LYS A 21 10.67 -4.81 -6.48
CA LYS A 21 11.47 -6.04 -6.37
C LYS A 21 12.75 -5.80 -5.54
N GLY A 22 13.01 -6.70 -4.59
CA GLY A 22 14.15 -6.58 -3.67
C GLY A 22 13.91 -5.65 -2.47
N LYS A 23 12.73 -5.03 -2.36
CA LYS A 23 12.32 -4.27 -1.18
C LYS A 23 11.37 -5.10 -0.31
N VAL A 24 11.38 -4.82 1.00
CA VAL A 24 10.33 -5.31 1.92
C VAL A 24 9.04 -4.54 1.62
N ILE A 25 7.93 -5.25 1.42
CA ILE A 25 6.62 -4.67 1.10
C ILE A 25 5.64 -5.00 2.23
N LEU A 26 5.01 -3.98 2.80
CA LEU A 26 3.90 -4.11 3.74
C LEU A 26 2.61 -3.68 3.04
N ILE A 27 1.65 -4.59 2.88
CA ILE A 27 0.35 -4.31 2.28
C ILE A 27 -0.67 -4.15 3.40
N VAL A 28 -1.37 -3.01 3.43
CA VAL A 28 -2.35 -2.67 4.46
C VAL A 28 -3.67 -2.36 3.78
N ASN A 29 -4.74 -3.08 4.13
CA ASN A 29 -6.08 -2.73 3.71
C ASN A 29 -6.65 -1.64 4.64
N THR A 30 -7.12 -0.54 4.07
CA THR A 30 -7.66 0.59 4.84
C THR A 30 -9.09 0.91 4.43
N ALA A 31 -9.84 1.58 5.31
CA ALA A 31 -11.23 1.98 5.06
C ALA A 31 -11.40 3.47 5.38
N THR A 32 -12.02 4.22 4.47
CA THR A 32 -12.18 5.69 4.58
C THR A 32 -13.37 6.12 5.45
N GLY A 33 -14.25 5.19 5.84
CA GLY A 33 -15.55 5.49 6.45
C GLY A 33 -15.76 4.98 7.86
N CYS A 34 -14.71 4.53 8.56
CA CYS A 34 -14.85 3.96 9.89
C CYS A 34 -13.71 4.52 10.74
N GLY A 35 -13.99 4.94 11.99
CA GLY A 35 -13.10 5.69 12.89
C GLY A 35 -11.79 5.01 13.33
N PHE A 36 -11.24 4.15 12.48
CA PHE A 36 -9.98 3.45 12.58
C PHE A 36 -8.82 4.19 11.87
N THR A 37 -8.91 5.50 11.68
CA THR A 37 -7.77 6.35 11.31
C THR A 37 -6.55 6.24 12.25
N PRO A 38 -6.68 5.93 13.57
CA PRO A 38 -5.52 5.86 14.47
C PRO A 38 -4.47 4.82 14.11
N GLN A 39 -4.80 3.81 13.30
CA GLN A 39 -3.84 2.77 12.90
C GLN A 39 -2.86 3.21 11.82
N TYR A 40 -3.05 4.38 11.18
CA TYR A 40 -2.01 4.98 10.33
C TYR A 40 -0.78 5.42 11.12
N ALA A 41 -0.98 6.03 12.30
CA ALA A 41 0.11 6.60 13.10
C ALA A 41 1.23 5.60 13.49
N PRO A 42 0.96 4.37 13.96
CA PRO A 42 2.02 3.41 14.22
C PRO A 42 2.66 2.86 12.93
N ILE A 43 1.93 2.80 11.82
CA ILE A 43 2.45 2.33 10.52
C ILE A 43 3.40 3.38 9.93
N GLU A 44 3.05 4.66 10.02
CA GLU A 44 3.90 5.78 9.61
C GLU A 44 5.20 5.82 10.42
N LYS A 45 5.18 5.44 11.71
CA LYS A 45 6.37 5.40 12.58
C LYS A 45 7.36 4.27 12.27
N LEU A 46 7.00 3.29 11.42
CA LEU A 46 7.95 2.24 10.99
C LEU A 46 8.97 2.76 9.96
N TYR A 47 8.79 3.98 9.46
CA TYR A 47 9.67 4.72 8.56
C TYR A 47 10.08 6.07 9.15
#